data_AF-A0A7S3TRA7-F1
#
_entry.id   AF-A0A7S3TRA7-F1
#
_cell.length_a   1.000
_cell.length_b   1.000
_cell.length_c   1.000
_cell.angle_alpha   90.00
_cell.angle_beta   90.00
_cell.angle_gamma   90.00
#
_symmetry.space_group_name_H-M   'P 1'
#
loop_
_entity.id
_entity.type
_entity.pdbx_description
1 polymer ?
#
loop_
_entity_poly.entity_id
_entity_poly.type
_entity_poly.pdbx_seq_one_letter_code
_entity_poly.pdbx_strand_id
1 'polypeptide(L)'
;LLMCHFSRFAEDIIVFSTQEFGFIKCGDSYSTGSSLMPQKKNPDAAELLRGKANRVIGHNTALLGMLKGIPLAYNKDLQEDKYALFDTLDTVQAALKITSGVLATLTPNAE
;
A
#
# COMPACT_ATOMS: atom_id res chain seq x y z
N LEU A 1 6.84 -3.01 8.90
CA LEU A 1 8.04 -2.46 8.21
C LEU A 1 7.95 -2.56 6.69
N LEU A 2 7.72 -3.75 6.10
CA LEU A 2 7.60 -3.89 4.64
C LEU A 2 6.63 -2.89 4.01
N MET A 3 5.41 -2.76 4.54
CA MET A 3 4.44 -1.79 4.03
C MET A 3 4.88 -0.33 4.19
N CYS A 4 5.73 0.00 5.17
CA CYS A 4 6.33 1.34 5.28
C CYS A 4 7.35 1.60 4.17
N HIS A 5 8.05 0.58 3.69
CA HIS A 5 8.90 0.71 2.50
C HIS A 5 8.04 0.90 1.25
N PHE A 6 6.93 0.16 1.12
CA PHE A 6 5.99 0.35 0.02
C PHE A 6 5.30 1.71 0.04
N SER A 7 5.01 2.29 1.21
CA SER A 7 4.45 3.64 1.27
C SER A 7 5.43 4.72 0.80
N ARG A 8 6.73 4.55 1.09
CA ARG A 8 7.78 5.46 0.59
C ARG A 8 7.95 5.32 -0.92
N PHE A 9 8.03 4.09 -1.41
CA PHE A 9 8.05 3.82 -2.85
C PHE A 9 6.82 4.42 -3.54
N ALA A 10 5.62 4.26 -2.97
CA ALA A 10 4.41 4.83 -3.51
C ALA A 10 4.45 6.37 -3.54
N GLU A 11 5.01 7.02 -2.53
CA GLU A 11 5.21 8.48 -2.53
C GLU A 11 6.05 8.92 -3.73
N ASP A 12 7.18 8.25 -3.97
CA ASP A 12 8.06 8.56 -5.09
C ASP A 12 7.32 8.39 -6.42
N ILE A 13 6.57 7.29 -6.60
CA ILE A 13 5.75 7.08 -7.80
C ILE A 13 4.71 8.19 -8.00
N ILE A 14 4.03 8.61 -6.94
CA ILE A 14 3.02 9.65 -7.01
C ILE A 14 3.66 10.97 -7.45
N VAL A 15 4.72 11.40 -6.78
CA VAL A 15 5.41 12.67 -7.08
C VAL A 15 6.00 12.65 -8.49
N PHE A 16 6.69 11.58 -8.87
CA PHE A 16 7.33 11.46 -10.18
C PHE A 16 6.33 11.40 -11.34
N SER A 17 5.09 10.97 -11.08
CA SER A 17 4.01 10.90 -12.08
C SER A 17 3.20 12.20 -12.25
N THR A 18 3.45 13.21 -11.41
CA THR A 18 2.79 14.52 -11.54
C THR A 18 3.17 15.22 -12.85
N GLN A 19 2.36 16.20 -13.27
CA GLN A 19 2.66 16.96 -14.50
C GLN A 19 3.89 17.86 -14.32
N GLU A 20 4.11 18.34 -13.10
CA GLU A 20 5.22 19.22 -12.73
C GLU A 20 6.57 18.50 -12.80
N PHE A 21 6.62 17.22 -12.42
CA PHE A 21 7.83 16.41 -12.49
C PHE A 21 7.94 15.64 -13.81
N GLY A 22 6.88 14.92 -14.21
CA GLY A 22 6.82 14.23 -15.50
C GLY A 22 7.90 13.16 -15.73
N PHE A 23 8.53 12.64 -14.66
CA PHE A 23 9.65 11.70 -14.75
C PHE A 23 9.21 10.30 -15.17
N ILE A 24 7.99 9.91 -14.84
CA ILE A 24 7.48 8.57 -15.13
C ILE A 24 6.03 8.63 -15.58
N LYS A 25 5.63 7.64 -16.37
CA LYS A 25 4.24 7.39 -16.74
C LYS A 25 3.81 6.02 -16.23
N CYS A 26 2.74 5.99 -15.44
CA CYS A 26 2.14 4.75 -14.96
C CYS A 26 1.40 4.00 -16.09
N GLY A 27 1.48 2.67 -16.06
CA GLY A 27 0.73 1.81 -16.98
C GLY A 27 -0.78 1.88 -16.74
N ASP A 28 -1.57 1.80 -17.81
CA ASP A 28 -3.04 1.95 -17.76
C ASP A 28 -3.72 0.95 -16.82
N SER A 29 -3.18 -0.25 -16.66
CA SER A 29 -3.71 -1.26 -15.75
C SER A 29 -3.56 -0.89 -14.26
N TYR A 30 -2.72 0.09 -13.92
CA TYR A 30 -2.40 0.52 -12.56
C TYR A 30 -2.67 2.00 -12.31
N SER A 31 -3.30 2.69 -13.26
CA SER A 31 -3.70 4.08 -13.16
C SER A 31 -5.11 4.27 -13.67
N THR A 32 -5.91 5.12 -13.03
CA THR A 32 -7.20 5.53 -13.60
C THR A 32 -7.05 6.76 -14.48
N GLY A 33 -7.85 6.84 -15.54
CA GLY A 33 -7.99 8.02 -16.37
C GLY A 33 -9.23 8.83 -16.00
N SER A 34 -9.22 10.13 -16.32
CA SER A 34 -10.44 10.93 -16.32
C SER A 34 -11.11 10.86 -17.69
N SER A 35 -12.43 10.65 -17.73
CA SER A 35 -13.20 10.74 -18.99
C SER A 35 -13.20 12.14 -19.61
N LEU A 36 -12.98 13.18 -18.79
CA LEU A 36 -12.95 14.59 -19.23
C LEU A 36 -11.52 15.04 -19.62
N MET A 37 -10.50 14.42 -19.05
CA MET A 37 -9.09 14.73 -19.31
C MET A 37 -8.34 13.45 -19.73
N PRO A 38 -8.34 13.09 -21.04
CA PRO A 38 -7.75 11.83 -21.53
C PRO A 38 -6.26 11.66 -21.22
N GLN A 39 -5.52 12.76 -21.07
CA GLN A 39 -4.11 12.78 -20.74
C GLN A 39 -3.82 12.59 -19.24
N LYS A 40 -4.82 12.80 -18.37
CA LYS A 40 -4.65 12.71 -16.93
C LYS A 40 -4.73 11.25 -16.48
N LYS A 41 -3.61 10.71 -16.02
CA LYS A 41 -3.51 9.41 -15.36
C LYS A 41 -3.24 9.59 -13.88
N ASN A 42 -4.10 9.06 -13.03
CA ASN A 42 -3.94 9.11 -11.58
C ASN A 42 -3.18 7.84 -11.12
N PRO A 43 -2.17 7.95 -10.24
CA PRO A 43 -1.42 6.81 -9.72
C PRO A 43 -2.19 6.10 -8.58
N ASP A 44 -3.47 5.75 -8.77
CA ASP A 44 -4.35 5.24 -7.70
C ASP A 44 -3.81 3.98 -7.02
N ALA A 45 -3.11 3.11 -7.77
CA ALA A 45 -2.47 1.93 -7.21
C ALA A 45 -1.42 2.29 -6.15
N ALA A 46 -0.61 3.34 -6.41
CA ALA A 46 0.36 3.84 -5.45
C ALA A 46 -0.33 4.53 -4.26
N GLU A 47 -1.37 5.33 -4.51
CA GLU A 47 -2.14 5.96 -3.43
C GLU A 47 -2.74 4.93 -2.47
N LEU A 48 -3.32 3.85 -3.01
CA LEU A 48 -3.85 2.74 -2.23
C LEU A 48 -2.75 1.99 -1.49
N LEU A 49 -1.60 1.70 -2.11
CA LEU A 49 -0.45 1.09 -1.43
C LEU A 49 -0.01 1.91 -0.21
N ARG A 50 0.10 3.24 -0.38
CA ARG A 50 0.42 4.18 0.70
C ARG A 50 -0.62 4.16 1.81
N GLY A 51 -1.91 4.21 1.46
CA GLY A 51 -3.00 4.14 2.43
C GLY A 51 -3.06 2.81 3.20
N LYS A 52 -2.82 1.69 2.53
CA LYS A 52 -2.82 0.35 3.14
C LYS A 52 -1.67 0.14 4.12
N ALA A 53 -0.57 0.89 4.01
CA ALA A 53 0.49 0.85 5.01
C ALA A 53 -0.01 1.26 6.40
N ASN A 54 -0.85 2.30 6.48
CA ASN A 54 -1.44 2.74 7.75
C ASN A 54 -2.35 1.66 8.37
N ARG A 55 -3.10 0.93 7.55
CA ARG A 55 -3.94 -0.20 8.01
C ARG A 55 -3.11 -1.29 8.66
N VAL A 56 -2.00 -1.70 8.04
CA VAL A 56 -1.09 -2.71 8.60
C VAL A 56 -0.39 -2.21 9.87
N ILE A 57 -0.04 -0.93 9.95
CA ILE A 57 0.48 -0.33 11.19
C ILE A 57 -0.58 -0.39 12.30
N GLY A 58 -1.85 -0.08 11.98
CA GLY A 58 -2.98 -0.19 12.91
C GLY A 58 -3.16 -1.60 13.47
N HIS A 59 -3.07 -2.63 12.62
CA HIS A 59 -3.14 -4.03 13.04
C HIS A 59 -2.03 -4.42 14.01
N ASN A 60 -0.80 -3.99 13.74
CA ASN A 60 0.32 -4.23 14.64
C ASN A 60 0.09 -3.56 16.00
N THR A 61 -0.36 -2.31 16.01
CA THR A 61 -0.69 -1.58 17.25
C THR A 61 -1.81 -2.27 18.02
N ALA A 62 -2.86 -2.73 17.35
CA ALA A 62 -3.97 -3.46 17.97
C ALA A 62 -3.49 -4.78 18.60
N LEU A 63 -2.65 -5.55 17.90
CA LEU A 63 -2.11 -6.81 18.41
C LEU A 63 -1.21 -6.61 19.63
N LEU A 64 -0.33 -5.60 19.59
CA LEU A 64 0.49 -5.22 20.75
C LEU A 64 -0.38 -4.75 21.93
N GLY A 65 -1.44 -4.00 21.65
CA GLY A 65 -2.42 -3.57 22.66
C GLY A 65 -3.16 -4.74 23.31
N MET A 66 -3.56 -5.73 22.52
CA MET A 66 -4.23 -6.95 23.00
C MET A 66 -3.30 -7.78 23.90
N LEU A 67 -2.03 -7.95 23.52
CA LEU A 67 -1.07 -8.74 24.30
C LEU A 67 -0.59 -8.02 25.59
N LYS A 68 -0.76 -6.70 25.67
CA LYS A 68 -0.21 -5.88 26.75
C LYS A 68 -0.89 -6.21 28.09
N GLY A 69 -0.13 -6.87 28.97
CA GLY A 69 -0.52 -7.10 30.35
C GLY A 69 -1.49 -8.26 30.57
N ILE A 70 -1.68 -9.12 29.56
CA ILE A 70 -2.47 -10.35 29.75
C ILE A 70 -1.69 -11.34 30.64
N PRO A 71 -2.31 -11.91 31.69
CA PRO A 71 -1.65 -12.91 32.53
C PRO A 71 -1.54 -14.25 31.81
N LEU A 72 -0.59 -15.11 32.21
CA LEU A 72 -0.55 -16.48 31.70
C LEU A 72 -1.69 -17.32 32.31
N ALA A 73 -2.23 -18.34 31.63
CA ALA A 73 -1.89 -18.82 30.29
C ALA A 73 -2.90 -18.37 29.23
N TYR A 74 -3.87 -19.22 28.87
CA TYR A 74 -4.87 -18.88 27.86
C TYR A 74 -5.91 -17.88 28.40
N ASN A 75 -6.14 -16.81 27.64
CA ASN A 75 -7.22 -15.85 27.86
C ASN A 75 -8.03 -15.71 26.57
N LYS A 76 -9.33 -15.43 26.68
CA LYS A 76 -10.25 -15.36 25.54
C LYS A 76 -9.97 -14.15 24.63
N ASP A 77 -9.32 -13.12 25.16
CA ASP A 77 -8.77 -11.95 24.46
C ASP A 77 -7.91 -12.36 23.25
N LEU A 78 -7.20 -13.49 23.37
CA LEU A 78 -6.40 -14.09 22.29
C LEU A 78 -7.23 -14.53 21.07
N GLN A 79 -8.56 -14.45 21.11
CA GLN A 79 -9.41 -14.68 19.94
C GLN A 79 -9.26 -13.57 18.89
N GLU A 80 -8.90 -12.35 19.29
CA GLU A 80 -8.79 -11.17 18.42
C GLU A 80 -7.55 -11.17 17.51
N ASP A 81 -6.61 -12.10 17.72
CA ASP A 81 -5.36 -12.21 16.97
C ASP A 81 -5.55 -12.45 15.46
N LYS A 82 -6.53 -13.29 15.10
CA LYS A 82 -6.74 -13.81 13.75
C LYS A 82 -7.15 -12.73 12.75
N TYR A 83 -8.01 -11.80 13.16
CA TYR A 83 -8.53 -10.78 12.26
C TYR A 83 -7.42 -9.85 11.76
N ALA A 84 -6.61 -9.34 12.70
CA ALA A 84 -5.48 -8.48 12.38
C ALA A 84 -4.42 -9.22 11.55
N LEU A 85 -4.17 -10.50 11.87
CA LEU A 85 -3.20 -11.31 11.14
C LEU A 85 -3.63 -11.61 9.70
N PHE A 86 -4.83 -12.14 9.50
CA PHE A 86 -5.32 -12.53 8.17
C PHE A 86 -5.47 -11.32 7.25
N ASP A 87 -6.02 -10.22 7.75
CA ASP A 87 -6.15 -9.02 6.94
C ASP A 87 -4.79 -8.40 6.57
N THR A 88 -3.80 -8.49 7.47
CA THR A 88 -2.42 -8.08 7.17
C THR A 88 -1.82 -8.96 6.09
N LEU A 89 -2.01 -10.28 6.16
CA LEU A 89 -1.50 -11.23 5.17
C LEU A 89 -2.07 -10.92 3.78
N ASP A 90 -3.40 -10.80 3.67
CA ASP A 90 -4.09 -10.50 2.42
C ASP A 90 -3.63 -9.16 1.84
N THR A 91 -3.51 -8.15 2.70
CA THR A 91 -3.04 -6.81 2.31
C THR A 91 -1.60 -6.85 1.78
N VAL A 92 -0.68 -7.54 2.46
CA VAL A 92 0.73 -7.62 2.05
C VAL A 92 0.90 -8.42 0.75
N GLN A 93 0.17 -9.52 0.58
CA GLN A 93 0.20 -10.31 -0.65
C GLN A 93 -0.33 -9.51 -1.84
N ALA A 94 -1.43 -8.79 -1.67
CA ALA A 94 -1.95 -7.90 -2.70
C ALA A 94 -0.96 -6.77 -3.01
N ALA A 95 -0.38 -6.15 -1.97
CA ALA A 95 0.58 -5.07 -2.13
C ALA A 95 1.82 -5.51 -2.91
N LEU A 96 2.37 -6.69 -2.65
CA LEU A 96 3.49 -7.25 -3.41
C LEU A 96 3.16 -7.38 -4.91
N LYS A 97 1.99 -7.95 -5.23
CA LYS A 97 1.55 -8.11 -6.63
C LYS A 97 1.35 -6.76 -7.33
N ILE A 98 0.71 -5.81 -6.66
CA ILE A 98 0.47 -4.46 -7.21
C ILE A 98 1.79 -3.72 -7.41
N THR A 99 2.68 -3.68 -6.41
CA THR A 99 3.99 -3.03 -6.51
C THR A 99 4.80 -3.61 -7.67
N SER A 100 4.82 -4.95 -7.82
CA SER A 100 5.50 -5.61 -8.94
C SER A 100 4.92 -5.21 -10.29
N GLY A 101 3.59 -5.12 -10.40
CA GLY A 101 2.91 -4.73 -11.63
C GLY A 101 3.10 -3.27 -12.02
N VAL A 102 3.06 -2.37 -11.03
CA VAL A 102 3.39 -0.95 -11.20
C VAL A 102 4.79 -0.81 -11.77
N LEU A 103 5.79 -1.47 -11.16
CA LEU A 103 7.17 -1.44 -11.63
C LEU A 103 7.33 -2.02 -13.03
N ALA A 104 6.68 -3.15 -13.32
CA ALA A 104 6.80 -3.83 -14.62
C ALA A 104 6.19 -3.03 -15.78
N THR A 105 5.23 -2.15 -15.52
CA THR A 105 4.52 -1.35 -16.53
C THR A 105 4.91 0.13 -16.51
N LEU A 106 5.80 0.52 -15.60
CA LEU A 106 6.30 1.88 -15.48
C LEU A 106 7.11 2.26 -16.71
N THR A 107 6.88 3.44 -17.26
CA THR A 107 7.71 3.98 -18.35
C THR A 107 8.44 5.23 -17.88
N PRO A 108 9.79 5.24 -17.80
CA PRO A 108 10.54 6.44 -17.50
C PRO A 108 10.52 7.41 -18.68
N ASN A 109 10.51 8.70 -18.39
CA ASN A 109 10.71 9.77 -19.35
C ASN A 109 12.16 10.27 -19.24
N ALA A 110 12.95 10.10 -20.28
CA ALA A 110 14.40 10.32 -20.28
C ALA A 110 14.85 11.56 -21.07
N GLU A 111 13.90 12.32 -21.63
CA GLU A 111 14.14 13.65 -22.19
C GLU A 111 14.35 14.70 -21.08
#